data_AF-A0A534H8E8-F1
#
_entry.id   AF-A0A534H8E8-F1
#
_cell.length_a   1.000
_cell.length_b   1.000
_cell.length_c   1.000
_cell.angle_alpha   90.00
_cell.angle_beta   90.00
_cell.angle_gamma   90.00
#
_symmetry.space_group_name_H-M   'P 1'
#
loop_
_entity.id
_entity.type
_entity.pdbx_description
1 polymer ?
#
loop_
_entity_poly.entity_id
_entity_poly.type
_entity_poly.pdbx_seq_one_letter_code
_entity_poly.pdbx_strand_id
1 'polypeptide(L)'
;MEPTDTSHPDYYHRVVDCQWACPAHTDVPEYIRLIAQGRFTDAYMVNRHSNVFPGILGRVCDRPCEPACRRGRIEAQKPVAICRLKRVAADHRDEVAGRLPKIPKAKNGKRIACIGAGCASLTVANDLMPLGYQVTIFE
;
A
#
# COMPACT_ATOMS: atom_id res chain seq x y z
N MET A 1 -26.78 -22.39 12.02
CA MET A 1 -25.63 -21.60 11.53
C MET A 1 -24.40 -22.40 11.90
N GLU A 2 -23.61 -22.83 10.92
CA GLU A 2 -22.41 -23.61 11.21
C GLU A 2 -21.39 -22.72 11.95
N PRO A 3 -20.62 -23.28 12.91
CA PRO A 3 -19.52 -22.58 13.53
C PRO A 3 -18.54 -22.10 12.46
N THR A 4 -18.04 -20.89 12.64
CA THR A 4 -17.00 -20.35 11.79
C THR A 4 -15.72 -21.16 11.97
N ASP A 5 -15.20 -21.75 10.88
CA ASP A 5 -13.91 -22.42 10.88
C ASP A 5 -12.77 -21.38 10.94
N THR A 6 -12.06 -21.38 12.07
CA THR A 6 -10.93 -20.49 12.36
C THR A 6 -9.59 -21.23 12.38
N SER A 7 -9.57 -22.49 11.95
CA SER A 7 -8.36 -23.31 11.91
C SER A 7 -7.29 -22.76 10.96
N HIS A 8 -7.69 -22.03 9.93
CA HIS A 8 -6.78 -21.35 8.99
C HIS A 8 -6.69 -19.84 9.26
N PRO A 9 -5.47 -19.26 9.36
CA PRO A 9 -5.27 -17.81 9.55
C PRO A 9 -5.90 -16.96 8.44
N ASP A 10 -5.99 -17.50 7.22
CA ASP A 10 -6.61 -16.87 6.07
C ASP A 10 -8.06 -16.44 6.32
N TYR A 11 -8.76 -17.13 7.23
CA TYR A 11 -10.11 -16.75 7.64
C TYR A 11 -10.14 -15.30 8.13
N TYR A 12 -9.23 -14.93 9.04
CA TYR A 12 -9.17 -13.59 9.63
C TYR A 12 -8.79 -12.51 8.61
N HIS A 13 -7.96 -12.87 7.63
CA HIS A 13 -7.62 -11.96 6.52
C HIS A 13 -8.79 -11.74 5.55
N ARG A 14 -9.64 -12.76 5.31
CA ARG A 14 -10.87 -12.62 4.50
C ARG A 14 -11.93 -11.74 5.16
N VAL A 15 -11.90 -11.55 6.48
CA VAL A 15 -12.91 -10.73 7.19
C VAL A 15 -12.81 -9.24 6.82
N VAL A 16 -11.73 -8.80 6.17
CA VAL A 16 -11.56 -7.42 5.66
C VAL A 16 -11.63 -7.40 4.13
N ASP A 17 -12.86 -7.48 3.60
CA ASP A 17 -13.13 -7.60 2.16
C ASP A 17 -12.38 -6.58 1.28
N CYS A 18 -12.27 -5.32 1.71
CA CYS A 18 -11.59 -4.28 0.94
C CYS A 18 -10.06 -4.48 0.86
N GLN A 19 -9.45 -5.03 1.91
CA GLN A 19 -8.02 -5.36 1.91
C GLN A 19 -7.77 -6.63 1.11
N TRP A 20 -8.65 -7.63 1.23
CA TRP A 20 -8.57 -8.87 0.46
C TRP A 20 -8.72 -8.63 -1.05
N ALA A 21 -9.64 -7.76 -1.46
CA ALA A 21 -9.85 -7.40 -2.85
C ALA A 21 -8.74 -6.51 -3.45
N CYS A 22 -7.86 -5.95 -2.63
CA CYS A 22 -6.73 -5.17 -3.12
C CYS A 22 -5.59 -6.12 -3.55
N PRO A 23 -5.07 -6.05 -4.79
CA PRO A 23 -3.95 -6.90 -5.23
C PRO A 23 -2.67 -6.73 -4.40
N ALA A 24 -2.49 -5.56 -3.79
CA ALA A 24 -1.35 -5.26 -2.92
C ALA A 24 -1.64 -5.55 -1.43
N HIS A 25 -2.83 -6.06 -1.10
CA HIS A 25 -3.29 -6.29 0.28
C HIS A 25 -3.06 -5.12 1.23
N THR A 26 -3.23 -3.89 0.72
CA THR A 26 -3.07 -2.66 1.50
C THR A 26 -4.03 -2.65 2.69
N ASP A 27 -3.52 -2.28 3.87
CA ASP A 27 -4.33 -2.15 5.09
C ASP A 27 -5.27 -0.94 5.01
N VAL A 28 -6.40 -1.15 4.33
CA VAL A 28 -7.43 -0.13 4.12
C VAL A 28 -8.00 0.42 5.42
N PRO A 29 -8.40 -0.41 6.41
CA PRO A 29 -8.93 0.10 7.67
C PRO A 29 -7.95 0.99 8.43
N GLU A 30 -6.68 0.60 8.52
CA GLU A 30 -5.68 1.33 9.30
C GLU A 30 -5.44 2.73 8.75
N TYR A 31 -5.14 2.87 7.46
CA TYR A 31 -4.82 4.19 6.92
C TYR A 31 -6.07 5.10 6.91
N ILE A 32 -7.27 4.56 6.74
CA ILE A 32 -8.52 5.36 6.84
C ILE A 32 -8.71 5.89 8.25
N ARG A 33 -8.44 5.06 9.27
CA ARG A 33 -8.48 5.51 10.68
C ARG A 33 -7.46 6.62 10.94
N LEU A 34 -6.25 6.51 10.38
CA LEU A 34 -5.23 7.55 10.49
C LEU A 34 -5.65 8.86 9.79
N ILE A 35 -6.27 8.78 8.62
CA ILE A 35 -6.86 9.95 7.94
C ILE A 35 -7.94 10.61 8.82
N ALA A 36 -8.83 9.83 9.42
CA ALA A 36 -9.87 10.36 10.32
C ALA A 36 -9.29 11.08 11.55
N GLN A 37 -8.07 10.75 11.95
CA GLN A 37 -7.32 11.39 13.04
C GLN A 37 -6.48 12.59 12.55
N GLY A 38 -6.56 12.98 11.28
CA GLY A 38 -5.72 14.03 10.68
C GLY A 38 -4.25 13.62 10.49
N ARG A 39 -3.91 12.34 10.70
CA ARG A 39 -2.55 11.81 10.62
C ARG A 39 -2.22 11.37 9.19
N PHE A 40 -2.24 12.32 8.25
CA PHE A 40 -2.08 12.05 6.81
C PHE A 40 -0.72 11.42 6.48
N THR A 41 0.36 11.92 7.09
CA THR A 41 1.72 11.39 6.88
C THR A 41 1.84 9.94 7.33
N ASP A 42 1.21 9.57 8.46
CA ASP A 42 1.21 8.19 8.93
C ASP A 42 0.35 7.30 8.03
N ALA A 43 -0.83 7.78 7.62
CA ALA A 43 -1.68 7.08 6.66
C ALA A 43 -0.96 6.82 5.32
N TYR A 44 -0.17 7.79 4.85
CA TYR A 44 0.67 7.64 3.68
C TYR A 44 1.72 6.54 3.87
N MET A 45 2.39 6.50 5.02
CA MET A 45 3.39 5.48 5.31
C MET A 45 2.80 4.07 5.41
N VAL A 46 1.62 3.92 5.99
CA VAL A 46 0.87 2.64 6.00
C VAL A 46 0.57 2.19 4.58
N ASN A 47 0.05 3.08 3.73
CA ASN A 47 -0.18 2.74 2.31
C ASN A 47 1.12 2.35 1.60
N ARG A 48 2.22 3.06 1.90
CA ARG A 48 3.52 2.87 1.27
C ARG A 48 4.13 1.50 1.56
N HIS A 49 3.82 0.92 2.72
CA HIS A 49 4.31 -0.40 3.12
C HIS A 49 3.95 -1.48 2.09
N SER A 50 2.71 -1.46 1.58
CA SER A 50 2.23 -2.42 0.59
C SER A 50 2.56 -2.02 -0.85
N ASN A 51 2.71 -0.73 -1.14
CA ASN A 51 3.00 -0.24 -2.49
C ASN A 51 3.73 1.10 -2.43
N VAL A 52 4.86 1.23 -3.10
CA VAL A 52 5.73 2.41 -2.99
C VAL A 52 5.19 3.68 -3.67
N PHE A 53 4.07 3.58 -4.42
CA PHE A 53 3.44 4.68 -5.16
C PHE A 53 2.00 5.00 -4.73
N PRO A 54 1.74 5.24 -3.43
CA PRO A 54 0.37 5.47 -2.97
C PRO A 54 -0.26 6.74 -3.57
N GLY A 55 0.54 7.77 -3.86
CA GLY A 55 0.07 9.00 -4.50
C GLY A 55 -0.39 8.83 -5.96
N ILE A 56 0.26 7.92 -6.71
CA ILE A 56 -0.14 7.54 -8.06
C ILE A 56 -1.40 6.68 -7.98
N LEU A 57 -1.41 5.65 -7.13
CA LEU A 57 -2.56 4.76 -6.97
C LEU A 57 -3.83 5.50 -6.51
N GLY A 58 -3.72 6.53 -5.67
CA GLY A 58 -4.87 7.37 -5.30
C GLY A 58 -5.52 8.12 -6.49
N ARG A 59 -4.87 8.14 -7.67
CA ARG A 59 -5.33 8.81 -8.88
C ARG A 59 -5.74 7.83 -9.98
N VAL A 60 -4.98 6.76 -10.19
CA VAL A 60 -5.14 5.85 -11.35
C VAL A 60 -5.67 4.46 -10.99
N CYS A 61 -5.81 4.11 -9.71
CA CYS A 61 -6.25 2.77 -9.33
C CYS A 61 -7.70 2.51 -9.78
N ASP A 62 -7.94 1.30 -10.32
CA ASP A 62 -9.26 0.77 -10.71
C ASP A 62 -10.19 0.44 -9.54
N ARG A 63 -9.69 0.57 -8.31
CA ARG A 63 -10.47 0.50 -7.06
C ARG A 63 -11.20 -0.84 -6.84
N PRO A 64 -10.57 -2.02 -7.02
CA PRO A 64 -11.22 -3.30 -6.77
C PRO A 64 -11.71 -3.47 -5.31
N CYS A 65 -11.13 -2.70 -4.39
CA CYS A 65 -11.51 -2.64 -2.99
C CYS A 65 -12.86 -1.95 -2.71
N GLU A 66 -13.33 -1.05 -3.58
CA GLU A 66 -14.57 -0.31 -3.38
C GLU A 66 -15.82 -1.18 -3.62
N PRO A 67 -15.92 -1.97 -4.70
CA PRO A 67 -17.01 -2.92 -4.88
C PRO A 67 -17.11 -3.98 -3.78
N ALA A 68 -15.96 -4.39 -3.22
CA ALA A 68 -15.90 -5.36 -2.11
C ALA A 68 -16.26 -4.74 -0.74
N CYS A 69 -16.37 -3.42 -0.63
CA CYS A 69 -16.52 -2.73 0.65
C CYS A 69 -17.83 -3.14 1.37
N ARG A 70 -17.70 -3.65 2.60
CA ARG A 70 -18.85 -4.04 3.45
C ARG A 70 -19.89 -2.95 3.64
N ARG A 71 -19.49 -1.66 3.62
CA ARG A 71 -20.43 -0.52 3.73
C ARG A 71 -21.51 -0.56 2.64
N GLY A 72 -21.15 -0.97 1.43
CA GLY A 72 -22.10 -1.08 0.32
C GLY A 72 -23.21 -2.10 0.54
N ARG A 73 -23.01 -3.08 1.44
CA ARG A 73 -24.01 -4.08 1.82
C ARG A 73 -25.05 -3.57 2.82
N ILE A 74 -24.73 -2.49 3.54
CA ILE A 74 -25.56 -1.94 4.63
C ILE A 74 -26.31 -0.69 4.16
N GLU A 75 -25.62 0.22 3.47
CA GLU A 75 -26.18 1.50 3.02
C GLU A 75 -26.23 1.56 1.50
N ALA A 76 -27.43 1.56 0.91
CA ALA A 76 -27.80 1.95 -0.46
C ALA A 76 -26.67 1.93 -1.53
N GLN A 77 -25.86 0.86 -1.58
CA GLN A 77 -24.72 0.68 -2.47
C GLN A 77 -23.68 1.83 -2.51
N LYS A 78 -23.44 2.53 -1.40
CA LYS A 78 -22.38 3.56 -1.35
C LYS A 78 -21.13 3.05 -0.64
N PRO A 79 -20.11 2.54 -1.36
CA PRO A 79 -18.87 2.14 -0.73
C PRO A 79 -18.11 3.36 -0.21
N VAL A 80 -17.16 3.11 0.70
CA VAL A 80 -16.18 4.13 1.08
C VAL A 80 -15.37 4.51 -0.15
N ALA A 81 -15.10 5.80 -0.35
CA ALA A 81 -14.25 6.29 -1.45
C ALA A 81 -12.75 6.06 -1.15
N ILE A 82 -12.38 4.79 -1.01
CA ILE A 82 -11.06 4.29 -0.56
C ILE A 82 -9.93 4.88 -1.41
N CYS A 83 -10.08 4.89 -2.74
CA CYS A 83 -9.05 5.42 -3.64
C CYS A 83 -8.85 6.94 -3.45
N ARG A 84 -9.95 7.69 -3.26
CA ARG A 84 -9.87 9.13 -3.00
C ARG A 84 -9.25 9.45 -1.64
N LEU A 85 -9.52 8.64 -0.62
CA LEU A 85 -8.89 8.78 0.69
C LEU A 85 -7.37 8.51 0.61
N LYS A 86 -6.94 7.53 -0.19
CA LYS A 86 -5.52 7.30 -0.48
C LYS A 86 -4.87 8.53 -1.14
N ARG A 87 -5.58 9.19 -2.07
CA ARG A 87 -5.13 10.47 -2.63
C ARG A 87 -5.03 11.57 -1.57
N VAL A 88 -6.02 11.73 -0.69
CA VAL A 88 -5.98 12.71 0.40
C VAL A 88 -4.77 12.49 1.29
N ALA A 89 -4.48 11.26 1.70
CA ALA A 89 -3.28 10.95 2.49
C ALA A 89 -1.99 11.36 1.76
N ALA A 90 -1.91 11.13 0.45
CA ALA A 90 -0.75 11.54 -0.33
C ALA A 90 -0.65 13.06 -0.53
N ASP A 91 -1.77 13.74 -0.75
CA ASP A 91 -1.81 15.18 -1.05
C ASP A 91 -1.57 16.04 0.20
N HIS A 92 -1.91 15.53 1.40
CA HIS A 92 -1.77 16.23 2.68
C HIS A 92 -0.64 15.72 3.57
N ARG A 93 0.22 14.81 3.08
CA ARG A 93 1.39 14.36 3.86
C ARG A 93 2.43 15.46 3.98
N ASP A 94 3.17 15.44 5.08
CA ASP A 94 4.41 16.18 5.25
C ASP A 94 5.57 15.47 4.52
N GLU A 95 6.78 16.02 4.65
CA GLU A 95 8.00 15.39 4.15
C GLU A 95 8.21 13.99 4.77
N VAL A 96 8.53 13.01 3.92
CA VAL A 96 8.67 11.60 4.32
C VAL A 96 10.07 11.05 4.15
N ALA A 97 11.01 11.80 3.54
CA ALA A 97 12.38 11.34 3.32
C ALA A 97 13.05 10.78 4.59
N GLY A 98 12.82 11.42 5.74
CA GLY A 98 13.34 10.98 7.04
C GLY A 98 12.73 9.66 7.57
N ARG A 99 11.61 9.22 7.01
CA ARG A 99 10.89 7.98 7.37
C ARG A 99 11.14 6.84 6.38
N LEU A 100 11.87 7.11 5.29
CA LEU A 100 12.19 6.08 4.30
C LEU A 100 13.32 5.17 4.81
N PRO A 101 13.34 3.90 4.38
CA PRO A 101 14.45 2.99 4.69
C PRO A 101 15.78 3.60 4.24
N LYS A 102 16.77 3.57 5.13
CA LYS A 102 18.10 4.11 4.84
C LYS A 102 18.91 3.07 4.10
N ILE A 103 19.63 3.54 3.08
CA ILE A 103 20.56 2.72 2.33
C ILE A 103 21.85 2.57 3.16
N PRO A 104 22.34 1.35 3.42
CA PRO A 104 23.58 1.15 4.16
C PRO A 104 24.78 1.65 3.34
N LYS A 105 25.78 2.21 4.04
CA LYS A 105 27.04 2.64 3.44
C LYS A 105 27.83 1.46 2.89
N ALA A 106 27.92 0.38 3.67
CA ALA A 106 28.50 -0.89 3.23
C ALA A 106 27.48 -1.65 2.38
N LYS A 107 27.86 -1.94 1.13
CA LYS A 107 27.05 -2.73 0.20
C LYS A 107 27.32 -4.22 0.39
N ASN A 108 26.35 -5.05 0.04
CA ASN A 108 26.45 -6.51 0.15
C ASN A 108 27.25 -7.16 -1.01
N GLY A 109 27.83 -6.35 -1.91
CA GLY A 109 28.62 -6.79 -3.06
C GLY A 109 27.82 -7.30 -4.26
N LYS A 110 26.49 -7.42 -4.16
CA LYS A 110 25.63 -7.90 -5.25
C LYS A 110 25.11 -6.74 -6.10
N ARG A 111 25.11 -6.94 -7.43
CA ARG A 111 24.68 -5.96 -8.44
C ARG A 111 23.43 -6.46 -9.17
N ILE A 112 22.46 -5.57 -9.36
CA ILE A 112 21.19 -5.84 -10.04
C ILE A 112 21.03 -4.79 -11.15
N ALA A 113 20.70 -5.24 -12.35
CA ALA A 113 20.33 -4.38 -13.47
C ALA A 113 18.83 -4.50 -13.70
N CYS A 114 18.13 -3.37 -13.79
CA CYS A 114 16.73 -3.30 -14.16
C CYS A 114 16.61 -2.62 -15.53
N ILE A 115 15.84 -3.21 -16.44
CA ILE A 115 15.57 -2.64 -17.77
C ILE A 115 14.17 -2.01 -17.75
N GLY A 116 14.10 -0.73 -18.08
CA GLY A 116 12.91 0.12 -17.98
C GLY A 116 12.80 0.83 -16.62
N ALA A 117 12.52 2.13 -16.64
CA ALA A 117 12.35 3.01 -15.48
C ALA A 117 10.88 3.13 -15.03
N GLY A 118 10.08 2.07 -15.25
CA GLY A 118 8.70 1.99 -14.81
C GLY A 118 8.53 1.67 -13.31
N CYS A 119 7.27 1.61 -12.88
CA CYS A 119 6.91 1.32 -11.48
C CYS A 119 7.51 0.02 -10.95
N ALA A 120 7.65 -1.01 -11.80
CA ALA A 120 8.21 -2.30 -11.41
C ALA A 120 9.68 -2.16 -10.97
N SER A 121 10.55 -1.63 -11.84
CA SER A 121 11.97 -1.43 -11.55
C SER A 121 12.22 -0.49 -10.39
N LEU A 122 11.43 0.59 -10.27
CA LEU A 122 11.54 1.52 -9.15
C LEU A 122 11.12 0.88 -7.82
N THR A 123 10.17 -0.05 -7.82
CA THR A 123 9.81 -0.84 -6.63
C THR A 123 10.95 -1.78 -6.25
N VAL A 124 11.52 -2.49 -7.22
CA VAL A 124 12.70 -3.36 -7.01
C VAL A 124 13.86 -2.55 -6.41
N ALA A 125 14.14 -1.37 -6.93
CA ALA A 125 15.17 -0.48 -6.40
C ALA A 125 14.86 -0.04 -4.97
N ASN A 126 13.61 0.37 -4.68
CA ASN A 126 13.19 0.76 -3.34
C ASN A 126 13.41 -0.35 -2.30
N ASP A 127 13.17 -1.61 -2.66
CA ASP A 127 13.19 -2.71 -1.71
C ASP A 127 14.60 -3.30 -1.55
N LEU A 128 15.39 -3.37 -2.62
CA LEU A 128 16.73 -3.98 -2.58
C LEU A 128 17.83 -3.01 -2.14
N MET A 129 17.72 -1.70 -2.43
CA MET A 129 18.75 -0.73 -2.04
C MET A 129 18.95 -0.63 -0.51
N PRO A 130 17.88 -0.64 0.33
CA PRO A 130 18.01 -0.71 1.79
C PRO A 130 18.65 -2.01 2.30
N LEU A 131 18.54 -3.11 1.55
CA LEU A 131 19.22 -4.38 1.84
C LEU A 131 20.69 -4.39 1.39
N GLY A 132 21.20 -3.27 0.88
CA GLY A 132 22.61 -3.10 0.51
C GLY A 132 22.97 -3.57 -0.89
N TYR A 133 22.00 -3.88 -1.74
CA TYR A 133 22.26 -4.16 -3.15
C TYR A 133 22.65 -2.88 -3.90
N GLN A 134 23.42 -3.05 -4.98
CA GLN A 134 23.66 -1.99 -5.97
C GLN A 134 22.72 -2.21 -7.15
N VAL A 135 21.78 -1.29 -7.35
CA VAL A 135 20.78 -1.36 -8.42
C VAL A 135 21.10 -0.29 -9.46
N THR A 136 21.17 -0.70 -10.73
CA THR A 136 21.31 0.20 -11.89
C THR A 136 20.07 0.04 -12.77
N ILE A 137 19.43 1.15 -13.13
CA ILE A 137 18.28 1.16 -14.03
C ILE A 137 18.75 1.68 -15.40
N PHE A 138 18.40 0.95 -16.46
CA PHE A 138 18.61 1.34 -17.85
C PHE A 138 17.25 1.65 -18.47
N GLU A 139 17.13 2.77 -19.17
CA GLU A 139 15.95 3.18 -19.94
C GLU A 139 16.38 3.49 -21.37
#